data_AF-A0A7Y4C9N4-F1
#
_entry.id   AF-A0A7Y4C9N4-F1
#
_cell.length_a   1.000
_cell.length_b   1.000
_cell.length_c   1.000
_cell.angle_alpha   90.00
_cell.angle_beta   90.00
_cell.angle_gamma   90.00
#
_symmetry.space_group_name_H-M   'P 1'
#
loop_
_entity.id
_entity.type
_entity.pdbx_description
1 polymer ?
#
loop_
_entity_poly.entity_id
_entity_poly.type
_entity_poly.pdbx_seq_one_letter_code
_entity_poly.pdbx_strand_id
1 'polypeptide(L)'
;MPNSLAVTVSGVKGTSHFKLSRRSVTRIKLLMLILVVTVFVVTTTVLKLVDEVQVSKQQQALLENQSSDLTTQLEQYQDLKQQLESDISSKEDQLLSVSSRLEEIEEYLGGEKLELDMDSRLDLAAINTAVRLALLQKIPNGAPVKIGRRSSKYGMRTHPVTKKRTMHRGLDFAVNTGTAIYSPADGVIEVTRKSDKGSGNFIRISHSFGITSSYSHMKSFKVKSGQFVKKGDLIGYSGNSGLTSGPHLHYEIRFVGRSMNPSNFVDWNIDNFESLFENQKGIQWDFLIKSVEQQVSMALQLSSPKELVSVEN
;
A
#
# COMPACT_ATOMS: atom_id res chain seq x y z
N MET A 1 -68.69 -23.90 -91.92
CA MET A 1 -68.38 -25.09 -91.06
C MET A 1 -69.69 -25.58 -90.44
N PRO A 2 -69.94 -26.90 -90.35
CA PRO A 2 -71.28 -27.47 -90.15
C PRO A 2 -71.97 -27.03 -88.85
N ASN A 3 -73.29 -26.93 -88.88
CA ASN A 3 -74.13 -26.19 -87.90
C ASN A 3 -74.36 -26.90 -86.55
N SER A 4 -73.78 -28.09 -86.35
CA SER A 4 -73.89 -28.87 -85.11
C SER A 4 -72.75 -29.87 -85.02
N LEU A 5 -72.09 -29.94 -83.86
CA LEU A 5 -71.12 -30.99 -83.54
C LEU A 5 -71.89 -32.16 -82.89
N ALA A 6 -71.79 -33.35 -83.47
CA ALA A 6 -72.36 -34.57 -82.92
C ALA A 6 -71.24 -35.38 -82.25
N VAL A 7 -71.31 -35.50 -80.92
CA VAL A 7 -70.34 -36.29 -80.14
C VAL A 7 -70.96 -37.65 -79.86
N THR A 8 -70.27 -38.71 -80.27
CA THR A 8 -70.71 -40.10 -80.12
C THR A 8 -69.80 -40.78 -79.11
N VAL A 9 -70.35 -41.19 -77.96
CA VAL A 9 -69.59 -41.91 -76.93
C VAL A 9 -70.08 -43.37 -76.94
N SER A 10 -69.19 -44.30 -77.25
CA SER A 10 -69.48 -45.75 -77.26
C SER A 10 -68.98 -46.37 -75.96
N GLY A 11 -69.89 -46.94 -75.17
CA GLY A 11 -69.55 -47.70 -73.96
C GLY A 11 -70.12 -49.11 -73.98
N VAL A 12 -69.76 -49.92 -72.98
CA VAL A 12 -70.14 -51.34 -72.85
C VAL A 12 -71.66 -51.57 -72.74
N LYS A 13 -72.45 -50.50 -72.51
CA LYS A 13 -73.91 -50.54 -72.40
C LYS A 13 -74.68 -49.85 -73.55
N GLY A 14 -74.00 -49.45 -74.62
CA GLY A 14 -74.62 -48.82 -75.81
C GLY A 14 -73.95 -47.52 -76.27
N THR A 15 -74.42 -46.99 -77.41
CA THR A 15 -73.94 -45.74 -78.00
C THR A 15 -74.94 -44.61 -77.76
N SER A 16 -74.50 -43.52 -77.13
CA SER A 16 -75.31 -42.32 -76.92
C SER A 16 -74.87 -41.19 -77.86
N HIS A 17 -75.83 -40.53 -78.52
CA HIS A 17 -75.57 -39.44 -79.46
C HIS A 17 -76.03 -38.10 -78.88
N PHE A 18 -75.12 -37.13 -78.76
CA PHE A 18 -75.44 -35.78 -78.29
C PHE A 18 -75.21 -34.75 -79.41
N LYS A 19 -76.23 -33.95 -79.74
CA LYS A 19 -76.15 -32.86 -80.73
C LYS A 19 -75.96 -31.51 -80.02
N LEU A 20 -74.81 -30.88 -80.17
CA LEU A 20 -74.54 -29.56 -79.60
C LEU A 20 -74.94 -28.42 -80.55
N SER A 21 -75.71 -27.46 -80.04
CA SER A 21 -76.06 -26.22 -80.75
C SER A 21 -74.91 -25.21 -80.76
N ARG A 22 -74.83 -24.34 -81.79
CA ARG A 22 -73.80 -23.28 -81.90
C ARG A 22 -73.75 -22.38 -80.65
N ARG A 23 -74.90 -22.04 -80.06
CA ARG A 23 -75.01 -21.24 -78.82
C ARG A 23 -74.43 -21.98 -77.60
N SER A 24 -74.67 -23.29 -77.49
CA SER A 24 -74.14 -24.15 -76.44
C SER A 24 -72.60 -24.25 -76.51
N VAL A 25 -72.03 -24.36 -77.72
CA VAL A 25 -70.57 -24.39 -77.92
C VAL A 25 -69.91 -23.05 -77.51
N THR A 26 -70.51 -21.89 -77.84
CA THR A 26 -70.01 -20.58 -77.36
C THR A 26 -70.08 -20.42 -75.85
N ARG A 27 -71.14 -20.90 -75.19
CA ARG A 27 -71.24 -20.88 -73.72
C ARG A 27 -70.19 -21.77 -73.06
N ILE A 28 -69.96 -22.96 -73.61
CA ILE A 28 -68.90 -23.87 -73.13
C ILE A 28 -67.52 -23.24 -73.29
N LYS A 29 -67.23 -22.58 -74.42
CA LYS A 29 -65.97 -21.83 -74.62
C LYS A 29 -65.80 -20.68 -73.63
N LEU A 30 -66.86 -19.92 -73.37
CA LEU A 30 -66.84 -18.83 -72.38
C LEU A 30 -66.59 -19.37 -70.96
N LEU A 31 -67.27 -20.46 -70.58
CA LEU A 31 -67.07 -21.13 -69.29
C LEU A 31 -65.65 -21.68 -69.15
N MET A 32 -65.09 -22.29 -70.19
CA MET A 32 -63.68 -22.73 -70.20
C MET A 32 -62.71 -21.55 -70.09
N LEU A 33 -62.98 -20.42 -70.76
CA LEU A 33 -62.16 -19.22 -70.64
C LEU A 33 -62.22 -18.64 -69.21
N ILE A 34 -63.41 -18.54 -68.63
CA ILE A 34 -63.60 -18.09 -67.25
C ILE A 34 -62.87 -19.04 -66.29
N LEU A 35 -62.98 -20.35 -66.49
CA LEU A 35 -62.27 -21.35 -65.69
C LEU A 35 -60.75 -21.12 -65.76
N VAL A 36 -60.18 -20.96 -66.95
CA VAL A 36 -58.75 -20.70 -67.13
C VAL A 36 -58.31 -19.40 -66.45
N VAL A 37 -59.09 -18.32 -66.60
CA VAL A 37 -58.80 -17.04 -65.94
C VAL A 37 -58.89 -17.16 -64.42
N THR A 38 -59.90 -17.86 -63.88
CA THR A 38 -60.02 -18.07 -62.42
C THR A 38 -58.87 -18.90 -61.87
N VAL A 39 -58.47 -19.98 -62.56
CA VAL A 39 -57.31 -20.78 -62.19
C VAL A 39 -56.05 -19.92 -62.21
N PHE A 40 -55.86 -19.09 -63.24
CA PHE A 40 -54.72 -18.19 -63.34
C PHE A 40 -54.67 -17.20 -62.17
N VAL A 41 -55.77 -16.51 -61.88
CA VAL A 41 -55.87 -15.57 -60.76
C VAL A 41 -55.55 -16.28 -59.44
N VAL A 42 -56.19 -17.42 -59.16
CA VAL A 42 -55.94 -18.23 -57.96
C VAL A 42 -54.47 -18.64 -57.86
N THR A 43 -53.85 -19.11 -58.95
CA THR A 43 -52.42 -19.44 -58.93
C THR A 43 -51.55 -18.23 -58.61
N THR A 44 -51.84 -17.04 -59.17
CA THR A 44 -51.05 -15.84 -58.88
C THR A 44 -51.21 -15.34 -57.45
N THR A 45 -52.41 -15.39 -56.87
CA THR A 45 -52.63 -15.03 -55.46
C THR A 45 -51.97 -16.04 -54.53
N VAL A 46 -52.06 -17.35 -54.82
CA VAL A 46 -51.38 -18.37 -54.04
C VAL A 46 -49.86 -18.15 -54.06
N LEU A 47 -49.26 -17.87 -55.23
CA LEU A 47 -47.82 -17.60 -55.32
C LEU A 47 -47.40 -16.37 -54.50
N LYS A 48 -48.17 -15.27 -54.54
CA LYS A 48 -47.90 -14.09 -53.71
C LYS A 48 -48.03 -14.38 -52.21
N LEU A 49 -49.07 -15.12 -51.82
CA LEU A 49 -49.26 -15.53 -50.42
C LEU A 49 -48.12 -16.41 -49.91
N VAL A 50 -47.62 -17.33 -50.74
CA VAL A 50 -46.47 -18.17 -50.39
C VAL A 50 -45.22 -17.32 -50.16
N ASP A 51 -44.97 -16.33 -51.00
CA ASP A 51 -43.81 -15.43 -50.87
C ASP A 51 -43.91 -14.55 -49.61
N GLU A 52 -45.08 -13.98 -49.35
CA GLU A 52 -45.34 -13.15 -48.16
C GLU A 52 -45.23 -13.97 -46.86
N VAL A 53 -45.70 -15.22 -46.86
CA VAL A 53 -45.50 -16.17 -45.75
C VAL A 53 -44.01 -16.49 -45.56
N GLN A 54 -43.24 -16.59 -46.65
CA GLN A 54 -41.81 -16.89 -46.57
C GLN A 54 -40.99 -15.72 -46.02
N VAL A 55 -41.28 -14.49 -46.45
CA VAL A 55 -40.67 -13.26 -45.90
C VAL A 55 -41.00 -13.12 -44.42
N SER A 56 -42.27 -13.34 -44.03
CA SER A 56 -42.69 -13.28 -42.63
C SER A 56 -41.94 -14.30 -41.76
N LYS A 57 -41.76 -15.53 -42.25
CA LYS A 57 -40.95 -16.56 -41.57
C LYS A 57 -39.49 -16.15 -41.40
N GLN A 58 -38.89 -15.52 -42.41
CA GLN A 58 -37.52 -15.01 -42.31
C GLN A 58 -37.40 -13.90 -41.26
N GLN A 59 -38.39 -13.00 -41.20
CA GLN A 59 -38.41 -11.93 -40.21
C GLN A 59 -38.62 -12.46 -38.79
N GLN A 60 -39.45 -13.50 -38.60
CA GLN A 60 -39.56 -14.21 -37.33
C GLN A 60 -38.22 -14.84 -36.91
N ALA A 61 -37.54 -15.54 -37.82
CA ALA A 61 -36.23 -16.11 -37.53
C ALA A 61 -35.17 -15.04 -37.17
N LEU A 62 -35.22 -13.87 -37.83
CA LEU A 62 -34.33 -12.75 -37.49
C LEU A 62 -34.61 -12.22 -36.08
N LEU A 63 -35.89 -11.99 -35.75
CA LEU A 63 -36.31 -11.51 -34.43
C LEU A 63 -35.98 -12.53 -33.32
N GLU A 64 -36.11 -13.82 -33.59
CA GLU A 64 -35.69 -14.89 -32.67
C GLU A 64 -34.18 -14.84 -32.42
N ASN A 65 -33.36 -14.69 -33.46
CA ASN A 65 -31.91 -14.55 -33.31
C ASN A 65 -31.54 -13.29 -32.51
N GLN A 66 -32.19 -12.15 -32.78
CA GLN A 66 -31.98 -10.92 -32.02
C GLN A 66 -32.39 -11.07 -30.56
N SER A 67 -33.54 -11.71 -30.29
CA SER A 67 -33.96 -11.99 -28.91
C SER A 67 -32.95 -12.89 -28.20
N SER A 68 -32.42 -13.91 -28.89
CA SER A 68 -31.40 -14.79 -28.34
C SER A 68 -30.11 -14.02 -28.02
N ASP A 69 -29.64 -13.17 -28.92
CA ASP A 69 -28.44 -12.34 -28.71
C ASP A 69 -28.62 -11.37 -27.53
N LEU A 70 -29.76 -10.67 -27.46
CA LEU A 70 -30.09 -9.79 -26.34
C LEU A 70 -30.13 -10.55 -25.01
N THR A 71 -30.68 -11.78 -24.99
CA THR A 71 -30.68 -12.59 -23.77
C THR A 71 -29.28 -12.98 -23.34
N THR A 72 -28.41 -13.35 -24.29
CA THR A 72 -27.00 -13.67 -23.98
C THR A 72 -26.25 -12.44 -23.47
N GLN A 73 -26.46 -11.26 -24.06
CA GLN A 73 -25.86 -10.02 -23.55
C GLN A 73 -26.35 -9.70 -22.13
N LEU A 74 -27.64 -9.87 -21.86
CA LEU A 74 -28.20 -9.68 -20.51
C LEU A 74 -27.55 -10.60 -19.48
N GLU A 75 -27.37 -11.88 -19.81
CA GLU A 75 -26.67 -12.83 -18.95
C GLU A 75 -25.21 -12.40 -18.72
N GLN A 76 -24.50 -11.95 -19.75
CA GLN A 76 -23.14 -11.43 -19.62
C GLN A 76 -23.05 -10.20 -18.71
N TYR A 77 -23.99 -9.25 -18.85
CA TYR A 77 -24.03 -8.06 -17.99
C TYR A 77 -24.38 -8.42 -16.54
N GLN A 78 -25.23 -9.42 -16.32
CA GLN A 78 -25.55 -9.91 -14.99
C GLN A 78 -24.34 -10.58 -14.32
N ASP A 79 -23.62 -11.42 -15.05
CA ASP A 79 -22.40 -12.08 -14.56
C ASP A 79 -21.30 -11.06 -14.26
N LEU A 80 -21.06 -10.11 -15.17
CA LEU A 80 -20.09 -9.03 -14.96
C LEU A 80 -20.46 -8.17 -13.74
N LYS A 81 -21.74 -7.86 -13.56
CA LYS A 81 -22.21 -7.12 -12.38
C LYS A 81 -21.92 -7.90 -11.10
N GLN A 82 -22.22 -9.20 -11.07
CA GLN A 82 -21.96 -10.04 -9.91
C GLN A 82 -20.45 -10.12 -9.59
N GLN A 83 -19.62 -10.20 -10.63
CA GLN A 83 -18.17 -10.16 -10.47
C GLN A 83 -17.69 -8.83 -9.86
N LEU A 84 -18.18 -7.70 -10.38
CA LEU A 84 -17.85 -6.37 -9.86
C LEU A 84 -18.30 -6.19 -8.41
N GLU A 85 -19.50 -6.66 -8.04
CA GLU A 85 -19.98 -6.62 -6.65
C GLU A 85 -19.11 -7.45 -5.71
N SER A 86 -18.67 -8.64 -6.16
CA SER A 86 -17.73 -9.47 -5.42
C SER A 86 -16.36 -8.79 -5.26
N ASP A 87 -15.85 -8.16 -6.32
CA ASP A 87 -14.58 -7.44 -6.29
C ASP A 87 -14.63 -6.22 -5.36
N ILE A 88 -15.73 -5.45 -5.40
CA ILE A 88 -15.96 -4.32 -4.48
C ILE A 88 -15.97 -4.81 -3.03
N SER A 89 -16.72 -5.88 -2.73
CA SER A 89 -16.75 -6.45 -1.38
C SER A 89 -15.36 -6.91 -0.92
N SER A 90 -14.60 -7.57 -1.78
CA SER A 90 -13.21 -7.96 -1.48
C SER A 90 -12.30 -6.74 -1.23
N LYS A 91 -12.49 -5.66 -1.97
CA LYS A 91 -11.73 -4.42 -1.80
C LYS A 91 -12.11 -3.68 -0.52
N GLU A 92 -13.37 -3.67 -0.14
CA GLU A 92 -13.84 -3.12 1.13
C GLU A 92 -13.18 -3.86 2.32
N ASP A 93 -13.16 -5.20 2.29
CA ASP A 93 -12.47 -6.00 3.31
C ASP A 93 -10.97 -5.67 3.40
N GLN A 94 -10.31 -5.50 2.25
CA GLN A 94 -8.90 -5.08 2.20
C GLN A 94 -8.71 -3.71 2.84
N LEU A 95 -9.54 -2.72 2.50
CA LEU A 95 -9.47 -1.37 3.05
C LEU A 95 -9.73 -1.35 4.57
N LEU A 96 -10.68 -2.14 5.06
CA LEU A 96 -10.94 -2.29 6.49
C LEU A 96 -9.72 -2.84 7.23
N SER A 97 -9.05 -3.85 6.65
CA SER A 97 -7.83 -4.42 7.25
C SER A 97 -6.64 -3.45 7.25
N VAL A 98 -6.52 -2.59 6.23
CA VAL A 98 -5.48 -1.56 6.16
C VAL A 98 -5.78 -0.46 7.17
N SER A 99 -7.05 -0.03 7.26
CA SER A 99 -7.51 0.96 8.24
C SER A 99 -7.25 0.51 9.67
N SER A 100 -7.50 -0.77 10.01
CA SER A 100 -7.27 -1.28 11.35
C SER A 100 -5.78 -1.30 11.70
N ARG A 101 -4.93 -1.72 10.76
CA ARG A 101 -3.46 -1.67 10.94
C ARG A 101 -2.95 -0.24 11.09
N LEU A 102 -3.52 0.70 10.35
CA LEU A 102 -3.16 2.10 10.46
C LEU A 102 -3.54 2.66 11.84
N GLU A 103 -4.73 2.32 12.35
CA GLU A 103 -5.16 2.71 13.69
C GLU A 103 -4.24 2.14 14.78
N GLU A 104 -3.81 0.88 14.67
CA GLU A 104 -2.81 0.28 15.58
C GLU A 104 -1.47 1.05 15.57
N ILE A 105 -1.02 1.47 14.38
CA ILE A 105 0.20 2.28 14.23
C ILE A 105 0.00 3.66 14.85
N GLU A 106 -1.11 4.34 14.55
CA GLU A 106 -1.43 5.67 15.10
C GLU A 106 -1.50 5.64 16.64
N GLU A 107 -2.12 4.61 17.22
CA GLU A 107 -2.20 4.41 18.67
C GLU A 107 -0.81 4.25 19.28
N TYR A 108 0.03 3.38 18.70
CA TYR A 108 1.41 3.21 19.14
C TYR A 108 2.24 4.49 18.96
N LEU A 109 1.91 5.30 17.95
CA LEU A 109 2.52 6.60 17.69
C LEU A 109 1.93 7.73 18.56
N GLY A 110 0.98 7.45 19.45
CA GLY A 110 0.37 8.46 20.32
C GLY A 110 -0.38 9.55 19.56
N GLY A 111 -0.88 9.26 18.36
CA GLY A 111 -1.63 10.21 17.54
C GLY A 111 -3.01 10.51 18.12
N GLU A 112 -3.45 11.76 18.05
CA GLU A 112 -4.84 12.12 18.29
C GLU A 112 -5.73 11.56 17.17
N LYS A 113 -6.94 11.09 17.52
CA LYS A 113 -7.98 10.73 16.53
C LYS A 113 -8.48 12.00 15.84
N LEU A 114 -7.76 12.43 14.80
CA LEU A 114 -8.19 13.47 13.89
C LEU A 114 -9.12 12.85 12.84
N GLU A 115 -10.27 13.46 12.58
CA GLU A 115 -11.15 13.09 11.46
C GLU A 115 -10.50 13.51 10.14
N LEU A 116 -9.54 12.70 9.67
CA LEU A 116 -8.80 12.89 8.42
C LEU A 116 -9.20 11.81 7.41
N ASP A 117 -9.07 12.14 6.13
CA ASP A 117 -9.18 11.15 5.05
C ASP A 117 -8.04 10.11 5.13
N MET A 118 -8.23 8.94 4.51
CA MET A 118 -7.30 7.82 4.60
C MET A 118 -5.89 8.17 4.10
N ASP A 119 -5.78 8.95 3.02
CA ASP A 119 -4.49 9.34 2.45
C ASP A 119 -3.75 10.28 3.41
N SER A 120 -4.44 11.29 3.96
CA SER A 120 -3.86 12.18 4.96
C SER A 120 -3.43 11.46 6.23
N ARG A 121 -4.18 10.46 6.68
CA ARG A 121 -3.81 9.62 7.84
C ARG A 121 -2.55 8.81 7.58
N LEU A 122 -2.45 8.20 6.40
CA LEU A 122 -1.27 7.44 6.00
C LEU A 122 -0.03 8.34 5.90
N ASP A 123 -0.17 9.53 5.32
CA ASP A 123 0.89 10.52 5.23
C ASP A 123 1.36 10.97 6.63
N LEU A 124 0.44 11.25 7.55
CA LEU A 124 0.76 11.62 8.93
C LEU A 124 1.49 10.50 9.67
N ALA A 125 1.00 9.27 9.57
CA ALA A 125 1.63 8.11 10.19
C ALA A 125 3.04 7.86 9.62
N ALA A 126 3.22 8.03 8.31
CA ALA A 126 4.51 7.92 7.64
C ALA A 126 5.49 9.01 8.10
N ILE A 127 5.04 10.27 8.18
CA ILE A 127 5.84 11.39 8.67
C ILE A 127 6.25 11.14 10.13
N ASN A 128 5.30 10.81 11.01
CA ASN A 128 5.58 10.57 12.43
C ASN A 128 6.60 9.43 12.60
N THR A 129 6.39 8.30 11.90
CA THR A 129 7.33 7.17 11.89
C THR A 129 8.73 7.60 11.43
N ALA A 130 8.82 8.32 10.32
CA ALA A 130 10.09 8.78 9.76
C ALA A 130 10.80 9.77 10.70
N VAL A 131 10.07 10.67 11.35
CA VAL A 131 10.60 11.62 12.35
C VAL A 131 11.16 10.88 13.56
N ARG A 132 10.41 9.91 14.13
CA ARG A 132 10.88 9.10 15.26
C ARG A 132 12.16 8.34 14.93
N LEU A 133 12.19 7.69 13.77
CA LEU A 133 13.37 6.97 13.29
C LEU A 133 14.57 7.91 13.09
N ALA A 134 14.36 9.08 12.47
CA ALA A 134 15.41 10.07 12.27
C ALA A 134 16.00 10.54 13.61
N LEU A 135 15.14 10.81 14.61
CA LEU A 135 15.58 11.20 15.96
C LEU A 135 16.35 10.07 16.65
N LEU A 136 15.87 8.83 16.58
CA LEU A 136 16.55 7.65 17.15
C LEU A 136 17.85 7.27 16.43
N GLN A 137 18.12 7.79 15.23
CA GLN A 137 19.43 7.66 14.58
C GLN A 137 20.37 8.80 14.99
N LYS A 138 19.85 10.00 15.17
CA LYS A 138 20.65 11.23 15.39
C LYS A 138 20.94 11.56 16.85
N ILE A 139 20.10 11.10 17.77
CA ILE A 139 20.22 11.35 19.21
C ILE A 139 20.62 10.04 19.91
N PRO A 140 21.64 10.04 20.78
CA PRO A 140 22.08 8.85 21.51
C PRO A 140 20.91 8.14 22.21
N ASN A 141 20.77 6.84 21.98
CA ASN A 141 19.79 6.02 22.68
C ASN A 141 20.23 4.56 22.83
N GLY A 142 19.67 3.89 23.82
CA GLY A 142 20.09 2.54 24.19
C GLY A 142 21.45 2.49 24.91
N ALA A 143 21.80 1.30 25.41
CA ALA A 143 23.07 1.08 26.09
C ALA A 143 24.23 0.97 25.08
N PRO A 144 25.38 1.63 25.33
CA PRO A 144 26.55 1.51 24.48
C PRO A 144 27.26 0.16 24.61
N VAL A 145 26.83 -0.68 25.56
CA VAL A 145 27.33 -2.05 25.79
C VAL A 145 26.13 -3.00 25.86
N LYS A 146 26.24 -4.15 25.18
CA LYS A 146 25.16 -5.16 25.15
C LYS A 146 25.04 -5.96 26.45
N ILE A 147 26.15 -6.16 27.14
CA ILE A 147 26.25 -6.97 28.36
C ILE A 147 26.94 -6.11 29.42
N GLY A 148 26.28 -5.91 30.55
CA GLY A 148 26.82 -5.14 31.66
C GLY A 148 25.75 -4.68 32.64
N ARG A 149 26.11 -4.57 33.92
CA ARG A 149 25.22 -4.04 34.95
C ARG A 149 25.50 -2.56 35.16
N ARG A 150 24.46 -1.72 35.25
CA ARG A 150 24.61 -0.34 35.74
C ARG A 150 25.12 -0.38 37.18
N SER A 151 26.36 0.02 37.38
CA SER A 151 27.04 -0.08 38.68
C SER A 151 26.98 1.22 39.46
N SER A 152 26.90 2.36 38.78
CA SER A 152 26.74 3.67 39.42
C SER A 152 25.90 4.63 38.58
N LYS A 153 25.04 5.41 39.26
CA LYS A 153 24.13 6.38 38.65
C LYS A 153 24.78 7.77 38.53
N TYR A 154 24.22 8.61 37.66
CA TYR A 154 24.49 10.04 37.58
C TYR A 154 24.08 10.75 38.88
N GLY A 155 24.83 11.78 39.29
CA GLY A 155 24.50 12.60 40.47
C GLY A 155 25.57 12.65 41.55
N MET A 156 25.24 13.32 42.67
CA MET A 156 26.16 13.49 43.79
C MET A 156 26.40 12.18 44.53
N ARG A 157 27.67 11.76 44.62
CA ARG A 157 28.07 10.54 45.34
C ARG A 157 29.47 10.65 45.93
N THR A 158 29.81 9.74 46.83
CA THR A 158 31.18 9.56 47.30
C THR A 158 31.98 8.82 46.24
N HIS A 159 33.07 9.42 45.76
CA HIS A 159 33.94 8.82 44.76
C HIS A 159 34.65 7.58 45.35
N PRO A 160 34.64 6.41 44.68
CA PRO A 160 35.09 5.14 45.26
C PRO A 160 36.59 5.14 45.57
N VAL A 161 37.40 5.81 44.74
CA VAL A 161 38.85 5.92 44.92
C VAL A 161 39.24 7.06 45.86
N THR A 162 38.88 8.30 45.54
CA THR A 162 39.31 9.48 46.31
C THR A 162 38.55 9.70 47.63
N LYS A 163 37.45 8.96 47.87
CA LYS A 163 36.57 9.06 49.05
C LYS A 163 35.94 10.44 49.29
N LYS A 164 36.03 11.36 48.34
CA LYS A 164 35.40 12.69 48.42
C LYS A 164 34.00 12.67 47.82
N ARG A 165 33.08 13.51 48.34
CA ARG A 165 31.78 13.75 47.69
C ARG A 165 31.99 14.58 46.43
N THR A 166 31.61 14.03 45.29
CA THR A 166 31.79 14.64 43.97
C THR A 166 30.57 14.39 43.08
N MET A 167 30.31 15.30 42.14
CA MET A 167 29.28 15.10 41.13
C MET A 167 29.75 14.06 40.10
N HIS A 168 29.04 12.95 40.01
CA HIS A 168 29.24 11.97 38.97
C HIS A 168 28.48 12.40 37.71
N ARG A 169 29.24 12.75 36.67
CA ARG A 169 28.73 13.33 35.41
C ARG A 169 28.31 12.29 34.38
N GLY A 170 28.37 11.02 34.73
CA GLY A 170 28.08 9.91 33.82
C GLY A 170 27.30 8.78 34.47
N LEU A 171 27.28 7.66 33.76
CA LEU A 171 26.72 6.39 34.13
C LEU A 171 27.84 5.33 34.01
N ASP A 172 28.02 4.53 35.05
CA ASP A 172 29.03 3.47 35.05
C ASP A 172 28.38 2.12 34.73
N PHE A 173 28.96 1.40 33.76
CA PHE A 173 28.61 0.02 33.44
C PHE A 173 29.74 -0.90 33.92
N ALA A 174 29.45 -1.76 34.91
CA ALA A 174 30.37 -2.81 35.28
C ALA A 174 30.41 -3.87 34.17
N VAL A 175 31.56 -3.98 33.52
CA VAL A 175 31.81 -4.87 32.38
C VAL A 175 33.24 -5.39 32.46
N ASN A 176 33.47 -6.60 31.92
CA ASN A 176 34.80 -7.15 31.83
C ASN A 176 35.67 -6.30 30.88
N THR A 177 36.98 -6.30 31.09
CA THR A 177 37.91 -5.70 30.13
C THR A 177 37.81 -6.43 28.79
N GLY A 178 37.68 -5.68 27.70
CA GLY A 178 37.51 -6.25 26.36
C GLY A 178 36.06 -6.34 25.86
N THR A 179 35.06 -5.95 26.66
CA THR A 179 33.67 -5.88 26.19
C THR A 179 33.52 -4.85 25.07
N ALA A 180 32.82 -5.22 24.00
CA ALA A 180 32.57 -4.35 22.85
C ALA A 180 31.71 -3.14 23.23
N ILE A 181 32.12 -1.96 22.75
CA ILE A 181 31.42 -0.68 22.93
C ILE A 181 30.95 -0.19 21.57
N TYR A 182 29.69 0.23 21.50
CA TYR A 182 29.01 0.65 20.28
C TYR A 182 28.59 2.11 20.32
N SER A 183 28.50 2.75 19.15
CA SER A 183 27.95 4.10 19.03
C SER A 183 26.42 4.09 19.25
N PRO A 184 25.87 4.93 20.14
CA PRO A 184 24.44 4.98 20.46
C PRO A 184 23.63 5.78 19.44
N ALA A 185 24.30 6.50 18.53
CA ALA A 185 23.72 7.29 17.46
C ALA A 185 24.79 7.56 16.38
N ASP A 186 24.34 8.06 15.24
CA ASP A 186 25.21 8.56 14.18
C ASP A 186 26.02 9.76 14.67
N GLY A 187 27.25 9.89 14.18
CA GLY A 187 28.10 11.02 14.54
C GLY A 187 29.50 10.95 13.94
N VAL A 188 30.35 11.83 14.46
CA VAL A 188 31.76 11.91 14.12
C VAL A 188 32.60 11.78 15.39
N ILE A 189 33.69 11.01 15.33
CA ILE A 189 34.63 10.89 16.44
C ILE A 189 35.37 12.22 16.61
N GLU A 190 34.98 13.00 17.61
CA GLU A 190 35.60 14.29 17.93
C GLU A 190 37.02 14.07 18.47
N VAL A 191 37.17 13.16 19.43
CA VAL A 191 38.43 12.92 20.12
C VAL A 191 38.63 11.43 20.37
N THR A 192 39.82 10.92 20.03
CA THR A 192 40.39 9.72 20.66
C THR A 192 41.66 10.11 21.40
N ARG A 193 41.77 9.71 22.67
CA ARG A 193 42.91 10.09 23.51
C ARG A 193 43.38 8.92 24.36
N LYS A 194 44.65 8.55 24.20
CA LYS A 194 45.31 7.60 25.11
C LYS A 194 45.81 8.32 26.35
N SER A 195 45.61 7.73 27.52
CA SER A 195 46.08 8.26 28.81
C SER A 195 45.98 7.17 29.88
N ASP A 196 46.90 7.18 30.84
CA ASP A 196 46.83 6.35 32.05
C ASP A 196 46.40 7.15 33.28
N LYS A 197 46.07 8.43 33.11
CA LYS A 197 45.59 9.34 34.16
C LYS A 197 44.12 9.71 33.97
N GLY A 198 43.42 10.01 35.05
CA GLY A 198 42.04 10.52 35.04
C GLY A 198 41.08 9.57 34.31
N SER A 199 40.43 10.04 33.24
CA SER A 199 39.52 9.24 32.40
C SER A 199 40.19 8.07 31.65
N GLY A 200 41.51 7.93 31.73
CA GLY A 200 42.22 6.90 30.99
C GLY A 200 42.11 7.09 29.48
N ASN A 201 42.09 5.97 28.75
CA ASN A 201 41.78 5.96 27.33
C ASN A 201 40.34 6.40 27.10
N PHE A 202 40.17 7.37 26.20
CA PHE A 202 38.95 8.13 26.07
C PHE A 202 38.52 8.30 24.61
N ILE A 203 37.22 8.16 24.34
CA ILE A 203 36.57 8.56 23.09
C ILE A 203 35.48 9.59 23.40
N ARG A 204 35.32 10.58 22.52
CA ARG A 204 34.11 11.42 22.43
C ARG A 204 33.58 11.40 21.01
N ILE A 205 32.27 11.24 20.88
CA ILE A 205 31.54 11.29 19.63
C ILE A 205 30.66 12.54 19.66
N SER A 206 30.75 13.35 18.60
CA SER A 206 29.85 14.46 18.35
C SER A 206 28.69 13.97 17.49
N HIS A 207 27.48 14.10 18.02
CA HIS A 207 26.22 13.72 17.38
C HIS A 207 25.50 14.97 16.86
N SER A 208 24.30 14.78 16.34
CA SER A 208 23.46 15.90 15.90
C SER A 208 23.03 16.77 17.08
N PHE A 209 22.59 18.00 16.76
CA PHE A 209 21.96 18.92 17.72
C PHE A 209 22.84 19.32 18.91
N GLY A 210 24.16 19.26 18.76
CA GLY A 210 25.10 19.64 19.83
C GLY A 210 25.19 18.64 20.98
N ILE A 211 24.70 17.41 20.78
CA ILE A 211 24.83 16.33 21.75
C ILE A 211 26.16 15.60 21.53
N THR A 212 26.84 15.25 22.62
CA THR A 212 28.06 14.42 22.57
C THR A 212 27.94 13.26 23.54
N SER A 213 28.41 12.09 23.12
CA SER A 213 28.60 10.94 23.99
C SER A 213 30.10 10.71 24.25
N SER A 214 30.46 10.25 25.44
CA SER A 214 31.87 9.99 25.75
C SER A 214 32.08 8.75 26.60
N TYR A 215 33.26 8.16 26.43
CA TYR A 215 33.61 6.83 26.90
C TYR A 215 34.98 6.90 27.55
N SER A 216 35.07 6.52 28.81
CA SER A 216 36.33 6.53 29.58
C SER A 216 36.72 5.13 30.02
N HIS A 217 37.95 5.00 30.52
CA HIS A 217 38.54 3.76 31.04
C HIS A 217 38.68 2.65 29.99
N MET A 218 38.75 3.01 28.71
CA MET A 218 38.79 2.03 27.61
C MET A 218 40.10 1.23 27.58
N LYS A 219 40.07 0.03 26.97
CA LYS A 219 41.29 -0.75 26.67
C LYS A 219 41.91 -0.33 25.35
N SER A 220 41.09 -0.18 24.32
CA SER A 220 41.56 0.13 22.97
C SER A 220 40.45 0.74 22.11
N PHE A 221 40.86 1.41 21.04
CA PHE A 221 39.99 2.07 20.09
C PHE A 221 39.91 1.26 18.79
N LYS A 222 38.73 1.25 18.16
CA LYS A 222 38.52 0.72 16.81
C LYS A 222 38.29 1.81 15.77
N VAL A 223 38.30 3.06 16.21
CA VAL A 223 38.05 4.26 15.40
C VAL A 223 39.13 5.32 15.67
N LYS A 224 39.19 6.33 14.80
CA LYS A 224 40.13 7.46 14.90
C LYS A 224 39.37 8.79 14.91
N SER A 225 39.97 9.86 15.45
CA SER A 225 39.42 11.21 15.35
C SER A 225 39.14 11.61 13.90
N GLY A 226 38.00 12.25 13.66
CA GLY A 226 37.49 12.62 12.34
C GLY A 226 36.71 11.52 11.61
N GLN A 227 36.67 10.29 12.12
CA GLN A 227 35.93 9.20 11.50
C GLN A 227 34.42 9.35 11.72
N PHE A 228 33.62 9.17 10.67
CA PHE A 228 32.16 9.01 10.79
C PHE A 228 31.80 7.63 11.30
N VAL A 229 30.80 7.57 12.19
CA VAL A 229 30.24 6.33 12.73
C VAL A 229 28.74 6.37 12.64
N LYS A 230 28.15 5.21 12.38
CA LYS A 230 26.71 4.98 12.45
C LYS A 230 26.32 4.43 13.82
N LYS A 231 25.06 4.59 14.18
CA LYS A 231 24.47 3.89 15.33
C LYS A 231 24.74 2.38 15.22
N GLY A 232 25.23 1.80 16.31
CA GLY A 232 25.57 0.39 16.38
C GLY A 232 26.99 0.03 15.91
N ASP A 233 27.78 0.98 15.39
CA ASP A 233 29.16 0.71 15.00
C ASP A 233 30.05 0.42 16.21
N LEU A 234 30.96 -0.55 16.07
CA LEU A 234 31.96 -0.88 17.08
C LEU A 234 33.02 0.22 17.17
N ILE A 235 33.05 0.94 18.29
CA ILE A 235 34.00 2.06 18.50
C ILE A 235 35.24 1.67 19.30
N GLY A 236 35.17 0.57 20.04
CA GLY A 236 36.31 0.09 20.83
C GLY A 236 35.92 -0.95 21.86
N TYR A 237 36.79 -1.12 22.85
CA TYR A 237 36.58 -2.08 23.92
C TYR A 237 36.78 -1.45 25.30
N SER A 238 35.93 -1.86 26.24
CA SER A 238 36.02 -1.48 27.65
C SER A 238 37.35 -1.94 28.26
N GLY A 239 37.76 -1.29 29.34
CA GLY A 239 39.01 -1.61 30.00
C GLY A 239 39.00 -1.27 31.47
N ASN A 240 40.18 -0.89 31.95
CA ASN A 240 40.44 -0.48 33.32
C ASN A 240 41.59 0.54 33.35
N SER A 241 41.68 1.41 32.34
CA SER A 241 42.73 2.44 32.25
C SER A 241 42.35 3.69 33.05
N GLY A 242 43.34 4.49 33.45
CA GLY A 242 43.11 5.72 34.20
C GLY A 242 42.84 5.49 35.70
N LEU A 243 42.10 6.43 36.30
CA LEU A 243 41.73 6.39 37.70
C LEU A 243 40.43 5.59 37.89
N THR A 244 40.57 4.31 38.22
CA THR A 244 39.45 3.37 38.33
C THR A 244 39.65 2.43 39.53
N SER A 245 38.55 1.95 40.13
CA SER A 245 38.58 0.93 41.19
C SER A 245 38.46 -0.51 40.66
N GLY A 246 38.18 -0.69 39.38
CA GLY A 246 38.00 -2.01 38.75
C GLY A 246 37.36 -1.90 37.36
N PRO A 247 37.35 -2.98 36.55
CA PRO A 247 36.87 -2.93 35.17
C PRO A 247 35.44 -2.40 35.04
N HIS A 248 35.28 -1.30 34.28
CA HIS A 248 33.99 -0.70 33.96
C HIS A 248 34.11 0.24 32.76
N LEU A 249 32.97 0.58 32.17
CA LEU A 249 32.84 1.67 31.21
C LEU A 249 32.18 2.86 31.89
N HIS A 250 32.85 4.00 31.91
CA HIS A 250 32.23 5.26 32.32
C HIS A 250 31.72 5.99 31.08
N TYR A 251 30.42 6.25 31.05
CA TYR A 251 29.68 6.80 29.92
C TYR A 251 29.04 8.14 30.28
N GLU A 252 29.33 9.21 29.54
CA GLU A 252 28.68 10.51 29.72
C GLU A 252 27.92 10.92 28.46
N ILE A 253 26.82 11.65 28.67
CA ILE A 253 26.14 12.40 27.62
C ILE A 253 26.17 13.88 28.00
N ARG A 254 26.44 14.73 27.01
CA ARG A 254 26.42 16.18 27.17
C ARG A 254 25.64 16.83 26.05
N PHE A 255 25.03 17.96 26.34
CA PHE A 255 24.41 18.85 25.36
C PHE A 255 25.08 20.22 25.48
N VAL A 256 25.69 20.69 24.39
CA VAL A 256 26.44 21.96 24.33
C VAL A 256 27.43 22.06 25.51
N GLY A 257 28.14 20.96 25.77
CA GLY A 257 29.14 20.86 26.85
C GLY A 257 28.59 20.63 28.27
N ARG A 258 27.28 20.84 28.51
CA ARG A 258 26.63 20.59 29.81
C ARG A 258 26.31 19.10 29.98
N SER A 259 26.68 18.55 31.14
CA SER A 259 26.38 17.17 31.51
C SER A 259 24.88 16.92 31.65
N MET A 260 24.40 15.85 31.03
CA MET A 260 23.02 15.37 31.13
C MET A 260 23.00 14.01 31.83
N ASN A 261 21.83 13.58 32.33
CA ASN A 261 21.69 12.27 32.95
C ASN A 261 21.67 11.20 31.85
N PRO A 262 22.69 10.33 31.72
CA PRO A 262 22.73 9.39 30.62
C PRO A 262 21.64 8.32 30.69
N SER A 263 21.06 8.07 31.87
CA SER A 263 20.00 7.06 32.03
C SER A 263 18.79 7.37 31.15
N ASN A 264 18.39 8.64 31.06
CA ASN A 264 17.26 9.07 30.24
C ASN A 264 17.43 8.72 28.76
N PHE A 265 18.66 8.73 28.26
CA PHE A 265 18.97 8.35 26.87
C PHE A 265 19.15 6.84 26.72
N VAL A 266 19.78 6.19 27.69
CA VAL A 266 20.02 4.74 27.63
C VAL A 266 18.70 3.96 27.70
N ASP A 267 17.74 4.45 28.46
CA ASP A 267 16.41 3.84 28.59
C ASP A 267 15.47 4.19 27.43
N TRP A 268 15.78 5.27 26.68
CA TRP A 268 14.97 5.73 25.56
C TRP A 268 15.10 4.83 24.33
N ASN A 269 13.97 4.52 23.72
CA ASN A 269 13.81 3.67 22.54
C ASN A 269 12.47 4.01 21.85
N ILE A 270 12.07 3.19 20.88
CA ILE A 270 10.84 3.42 20.09
C ILE A 270 9.56 3.21 20.91
N ASP A 271 9.56 2.27 21.87
CA ASP A 271 8.38 1.93 22.69
C ASP A 271 8.07 2.99 23.75
N ASN A 272 9.08 3.74 24.20
CA ASN A 272 8.94 4.79 25.20
C ASN A 272 9.41 6.15 24.68
N PHE A 273 9.08 6.45 23.42
CA PHE A 273 9.62 7.57 22.67
C PHE A 273 9.46 8.93 23.39
N GLU A 274 8.33 9.18 24.06
CA GLU A 274 8.11 10.46 24.75
C GLU A 274 8.96 10.64 26.02
N SER A 275 9.44 9.53 26.60
CA SER A 275 10.10 9.54 27.91
C SER A 275 11.37 10.40 27.96
N LEU A 276 12.09 10.54 26.85
CA LEU A 276 13.28 11.40 26.82
C LEU A 276 12.89 12.88 26.99
N PHE A 277 11.85 13.32 26.30
CA PHE A 277 11.44 14.73 26.26
C PHE A 277 10.84 15.16 27.61
N GLU A 278 10.13 14.26 28.28
CA GLU A 278 9.57 14.49 29.62
C GLU A 278 10.66 14.54 30.70
N ASN A 279 11.58 13.58 30.68
CA ASN A 279 12.54 13.37 31.76
C ASN A 279 13.82 14.21 31.62
N GLN A 280 14.20 14.61 30.40
CA GLN A 280 15.42 15.36 30.13
C GLN A 280 15.12 16.84 29.85
N LYS A 281 15.06 17.64 30.92
CA LYS A 281 14.88 19.09 30.84
C LYS A 281 16.16 19.81 30.39
N GLY A 282 15.99 21.05 29.90
CA GLY A 282 17.09 21.95 29.54
C GLY A 282 17.51 21.90 28.07
N ILE A 283 16.74 21.19 27.24
CA ILE A 283 16.83 21.21 25.78
C ILE A 283 15.46 21.69 25.27
N GLN A 284 15.43 22.55 24.26
CA GLN A 284 14.20 23.00 23.62
C GLN A 284 13.73 21.94 22.61
N TRP A 285 13.13 20.86 23.13
CA TRP A 285 12.76 19.70 22.32
C TRP A 285 11.74 20.03 21.24
N ASP A 286 10.73 20.84 21.54
CA ASP A 286 9.68 21.22 20.59
C ASP A 286 10.26 21.85 19.31
N PHE A 287 11.24 22.73 19.46
CA PHE A 287 11.91 23.37 18.32
C PHE A 287 12.71 22.37 17.50
N LEU A 288 13.44 21.47 18.17
CA LEU A 288 14.23 20.43 17.52
C LEU A 288 13.34 19.46 16.75
N ILE A 289 12.27 18.96 17.38
CA ILE A 289 11.30 18.04 16.79
C ILE A 289 10.68 18.68 15.56
N LYS A 290 10.18 19.92 15.68
CA LYS A 290 9.60 20.67 14.56
C LYS A 290 10.58 20.87 13.40
N SER A 291 11.86 21.11 13.71
CA SER A 291 12.90 21.23 12.67
C SER A 291 13.15 19.90 11.96
N VAL A 292 13.11 18.77 12.67
CA VAL A 292 13.28 17.44 12.08
C VAL A 292 12.04 17.05 11.26
N GLU A 293 10.85 17.34 11.78
CA GLU A 293 9.58 17.18 11.07
C GLU A 293 9.59 17.92 9.74
N GLN A 294 9.98 19.19 9.73
CA GLN A 294 10.08 19.96 8.48
C GLN A 294 11.05 19.32 7.46
N GLN A 295 12.20 18.80 7.92
CA GLN A 295 13.18 18.14 7.05
C GLN A 295 12.64 16.83 6.48
N VAL A 296 11.99 16.03 7.33
CA VAL A 296 11.41 14.74 6.94
C VAL A 296 10.25 14.94 5.98
N SER A 297 9.33 15.86 6.27
CA SER A 297 8.20 16.19 5.39
C SER A 297 8.66 16.67 4.03
N MET A 298 9.69 17.52 3.96
CA MET A 298 10.28 17.96 2.68
C MET A 298 10.90 16.79 1.90
N ALA A 299 11.63 15.90 2.58
CA ALA A 299 12.21 14.72 1.95
C ALA A 299 11.14 13.76 1.41
N LEU A 300 10.06 13.54 2.17
CA LEU A 300 8.95 12.70 1.77
C LEU A 300 8.20 13.29 0.57
N GLN A 301 7.93 14.60 0.57
CA GLN A 301 7.33 15.30 -0.58
C GLN A 301 8.15 15.16 -1.86
N LEU A 302 9.49 15.23 -1.76
CA LEU A 302 10.38 15.03 -2.91
C LEU A 302 10.44 13.59 -3.39
N SER A 303 10.18 12.62 -2.50
CA SER A 303 10.22 11.19 -2.82
C SER A 303 8.87 10.62 -3.27
N SER A 304 7.76 11.31 -2.97
CA SER A 304 6.43 10.87 -3.34
C SER A 304 6.19 11.14 -4.83
N PRO A 305 5.90 10.11 -5.65
CA PRO A 305 5.45 10.29 -7.02
C PRO A 305 4.00 10.75 -6.96
N LYS A 306 3.76 12.02 -6.62
CA LYS A 306 2.46 12.63 -6.88
C LYS A 306 2.36 12.71 -8.39
N GLU A 307 1.59 11.80 -8.99
CA GLU A 307 1.28 11.83 -10.41
C GLU A 307 0.96 13.27 -10.79
N LEU A 308 1.76 13.81 -11.71
CA LEU A 308 1.35 14.97 -12.48
C LEU A 308 0.09 14.50 -13.21
N VAL A 309 -1.08 14.80 -12.63
CA VAL A 309 -2.33 14.75 -13.36
C VAL A 309 -2.16 15.72 -14.51
N SER A 310 -1.77 15.17 -15.66
CA SER A 310 -1.77 15.85 -16.93
C SER A 310 -3.22 16.20 -17.20
N VAL A 311 -3.56 17.45 -16.90
CA VAL A 311 -4.74 18.10 -17.47
C VAL A 311 -4.43 18.24 -18.96
N GLU A 312 -4.68 17.18 -19.73
CA GLU A 312 -4.86 17.30 -21.17
C GLU A 312 -6.36 17.51 -21.43
N ASN A 313 -6.62 18.65 -22.09
CA ASN A 313 -7.92 19.19 -22.47
C ASN A 313 -8.64 18.34 -23.51
#